data_AF-A0A6B3B830-F1
#
_entry.id   AF-A0A6B3B830-F1
#
_cell.length_a   1.000
_cell.length_b   1.000
_cell.length_c   1.000
_cell.angle_alpha   90.00
_cell.angle_beta   90.00
_cell.angle_gamma   90.00
#
_symmetry.space_group_name_H-M   'P 1'
#
loop_
_entity.id
_entity.type
_entity.pdbx_description
1 polymer ?
#
loop_
_entity_poly.entity_id
_entity_poly.type
_entity_poly.pdbx_seq_one_letter_code
_entity_poly.pdbx_strand_id
1 'polypeptide(L)'
;ESTRASAVLLFVGAVVDAAFATDGALHRGPRSGAGSIAHLPLGAGGPGGAEPCSCGRSGCLQSEVSERAMVRRAAAQGLVTGSFPELLDQALAGDARAVALFRRRARLVGRAAALLLDMFDPEVLVVVEPGAGRMPECLAGLRAEVAARSVVCDDPERAVVPSSFTGSVLAVAGAAVALGSLYTDPLGPWPALPAVS
;
A
#
# COMPACT_ATOMS: atom_id res chain seq x y z
N GLU A 1 -4.30 24.66 13.35
CA GLU A 1 -3.94 23.52 12.49
C GLU A 1 -4.35 22.26 13.26
N SER A 2 -5.45 21.62 12.87
CA SER A 2 -5.90 20.42 13.58
C SER A 2 -5.06 19.26 13.09
N THR A 3 -4.19 18.72 13.92
CA THR A 3 -3.51 17.45 13.65
C THR A 3 -4.58 16.40 13.40
N ARG A 4 -4.48 15.64 12.30
CA ARG A 4 -5.47 14.62 11.98
C ARG A 4 -5.56 13.60 13.11
N ALA A 5 -6.75 13.35 13.64
CA ALA A 5 -6.93 12.45 14.78
C ALA A 5 -6.86 10.99 14.37
N SER A 6 -7.26 10.64 13.14
CA SER A 6 -7.22 9.27 12.62
C SER A 6 -6.62 9.17 11.22
N ALA A 7 -5.86 8.11 10.97
CA ALA A 7 -5.25 7.85 9.67
C ALA A 7 -5.10 6.34 9.41
N VAL A 8 -5.29 5.95 8.15
CA VAL A 8 -4.89 4.64 7.64
C VAL A 8 -3.68 4.81 6.72
N LEU A 9 -2.67 3.98 6.88
CA LEU A 9 -1.58 3.82 5.93
C LEU A 9 -1.80 2.50 5.17
N LEU A 10 -1.88 2.55 3.85
CA LEU A 10 -1.90 1.38 2.98
C LEU A 10 -0.54 1.24 2.29
N PHE A 11 0.22 0.21 2.66
CA PHE A 11 1.52 -0.08 2.07
C PHE A 11 1.42 -1.19 1.02
N VAL A 12 1.94 -0.92 -0.18
CA VAL A 12 1.91 -1.84 -1.31
C VAL A 12 3.29 -1.88 -1.98
N GLY A 13 4.10 -2.87 -1.62
CA GLY A 13 5.44 -3.10 -2.16
C GLY A 13 5.73 -4.58 -2.37
N ALA A 14 6.88 -5.04 -1.87
CA ALA A 14 7.19 -6.48 -1.81
C ALA A 14 6.17 -7.26 -0.94
N VAL A 15 5.65 -6.61 0.09
CA VAL A 15 4.54 -7.05 0.95
C VAL A 15 3.38 -6.07 0.86
N VAL A 16 2.18 -6.49 1.27
CA VAL A 16 0.98 -5.65 1.27
C VAL A 16 0.28 -5.71 2.62
N ASP A 17 0.24 -4.58 3.32
CA ASP A 17 -0.41 -4.45 4.63
C ASP A 17 -0.95 -3.05 4.84
N ALA A 18 -1.76 -2.88 5.88
CA ALA A 18 -2.23 -1.59 6.33
C ALA A 18 -1.86 -1.33 7.79
N ALA A 19 -1.91 -0.07 8.20
CA ALA A 19 -1.79 0.35 9.58
C ALA A 19 -2.87 1.40 9.86
N PHE A 20 -3.48 1.37 11.05
CA PHE A 20 -4.47 2.34 11.48
C PHE A 20 -4.00 3.02 12.76
N ALA A 21 -4.05 4.34 12.79
CA ALA A 21 -3.74 5.15 13.95
C ALA A 21 -4.94 6.03 14.31
N THR A 22 -5.21 6.16 15.61
CA THR A 22 -6.21 7.07 16.18
C THR A 22 -5.65 7.71 17.43
N ASP A 23 -5.90 9.00 17.63
CA ASP A 23 -5.45 9.80 18.78
C ASP A 23 -3.94 9.69 19.03
N GLY A 24 -3.16 9.70 17.93
CA GLY A 24 -1.70 9.58 17.98
C GLY A 24 -1.17 8.18 18.33
N ALA A 25 -2.05 7.18 18.50
CA ALA A 25 -1.67 5.81 18.84
C ALA A 25 -1.93 4.84 17.68
N LEU A 26 -0.97 3.95 17.43
CA LEU A 26 -1.12 2.87 16.45
C LEU A 26 -1.98 1.75 17.03
N HIS A 27 -3.04 1.37 16.32
CA HIS A 27 -3.81 0.17 16.65
C HIS A 27 -3.08 -1.09 16.18
N ARG A 28 -2.54 -1.87 17.13
CA ARG A 28 -1.78 -3.10 16.86
C ARG A 28 -2.64 -4.38 16.92
N GLY A 29 -3.74 -4.34 17.67
CA GLY A 29 -4.52 -5.51 18.03
C GLY A 29 -3.80 -6.45 19.02
N PRO A 30 -4.50 -7.45 19.58
CA PRO A 30 -4.01 -8.28 20.69
C PRO A 30 -2.82 -9.19 20.37
N ARG A 31 -2.50 -9.38 19.09
CA ARG A 31 -1.41 -10.23 18.58
C ARG A 31 -0.48 -9.48 17.62
N SER A 32 -0.51 -8.15 17.64
CA SER A 32 0.19 -7.31 16.65
C SER A 32 -0.18 -7.63 15.19
N GLY A 33 -1.40 -8.13 14.98
CA GLY A 33 -1.90 -8.58 13.67
C GLY A 33 -2.89 -7.63 13.00
N ALA A 34 -3.15 -6.46 13.60
CA ALA A 34 -4.01 -5.46 12.97
C ALA A 34 -3.45 -5.02 11.62
N GLY A 35 -4.34 -4.78 10.66
CA GLY A 35 -3.95 -4.32 9.33
C GLY A 35 -3.49 -5.43 8.36
N SER A 36 -3.58 -6.70 8.76
CA SER A 36 -3.35 -7.83 7.87
C SER A 36 -4.40 -7.89 6.76
N ILE A 37 -4.04 -7.37 5.59
CA ILE A 37 -4.94 -7.30 4.41
C ILE A 37 -4.39 -8.06 3.19
N ALA A 38 -3.17 -8.58 3.28
CA ALA A 38 -2.48 -9.30 2.20
C ALA A 38 -3.34 -10.39 1.55
N HIS A 39 -4.22 -11.03 2.32
CA HIS A 39 -5.01 -12.18 1.91
C HIS A 39 -6.47 -11.86 1.57
N LEU A 40 -6.88 -10.59 1.56
CA LEU A 40 -8.23 -10.23 1.12
C LEU A 40 -8.47 -10.69 -0.33
N PRO A 41 -9.63 -11.29 -0.64
CA PRO A 41 -9.89 -11.93 -1.94
C PRO A 41 -10.29 -10.92 -3.03
N LEU A 42 -9.45 -9.91 -3.27
CA LEU A 42 -9.77 -8.77 -4.14
C LEU A 42 -9.44 -9.01 -5.62
N GLY A 43 -8.62 -10.04 -5.90
CA GLY A 43 -8.21 -10.44 -7.24
C GLY A 43 -9.12 -11.43 -7.95
N ALA A 44 -10.09 -12.01 -7.24
CA ALA A 44 -11.01 -13.00 -7.81
C ALA A 44 -11.88 -12.37 -8.92
N GLY A 45 -12.08 -13.10 -10.03
CA GLY A 45 -12.96 -12.70 -11.14
C GLY A 45 -12.39 -11.66 -12.11
N GLY A 46 -11.12 -11.26 -11.97
CA GLY A 46 -10.46 -10.37 -12.93
C GLY A 46 -10.00 -11.08 -14.21
N PRO A 47 -9.85 -10.34 -15.34
CA PRO A 47 -9.22 -10.88 -16.54
C PRO A 47 -7.78 -11.31 -16.24
N GLY A 48 -7.38 -12.48 -16.77
CA GLY A 48 -6.07 -13.10 -16.53
C GLY A 48 -6.03 -14.17 -15.44
N GLY A 49 -7.16 -14.49 -14.80
CA GLY A 49 -7.24 -15.49 -13.74
C GLY A 49 -6.73 -14.99 -12.39
N ALA A 50 -7.06 -15.72 -11.34
CA ALA A 50 -6.66 -15.40 -9.97
C ALA A 50 -5.28 -15.99 -9.65
N GLU A 51 -4.35 -15.17 -9.14
CA GLU A 51 -2.99 -15.64 -8.84
C GLU A 51 -2.99 -16.57 -7.63
N PRO A 52 -2.23 -17.68 -7.66
CA PRO A 52 -2.06 -18.53 -6.50
C PRO A 52 -1.35 -17.77 -5.37
N CYS A 53 -1.81 -17.99 -4.15
CA CYS A 53 -1.25 -17.42 -2.94
C CYS A 53 -0.65 -18.52 -2.06
N SER A 54 0.45 -18.19 -1.36
CA SER A 54 1.08 -19.09 -0.39
C SER A 54 0.18 -19.49 0.77
N CYS A 55 -0.91 -18.77 1.03
CA CYS A 55 -1.91 -19.17 2.03
C CYS A 55 -2.84 -20.32 1.57
N GLY A 56 -2.65 -20.85 0.36
CA GLY A 56 -3.45 -21.95 -0.20
C GLY A 56 -4.71 -21.51 -0.97
N ARG A 57 -5.01 -20.22 -1.02
CA ARG A 57 -6.11 -19.62 -1.83
C ARG A 57 -5.57 -18.97 -3.10
N SER A 58 -6.45 -18.43 -3.94
CA SER A 58 -6.09 -17.61 -5.10
C SER A 58 -6.77 -16.25 -5.08
N GLY A 59 -6.17 -15.26 -5.75
CA GLY A 59 -6.75 -13.92 -5.87
C GLY A 59 -6.64 -13.09 -4.58
N CYS A 60 -5.70 -13.43 -3.70
CA CYS A 60 -5.35 -12.60 -2.57
C CYS A 60 -4.73 -11.29 -3.03
N LEU A 61 -4.99 -10.19 -2.32
CA LEU A 61 -4.48 -8.86 -2.68
C LEU A 61 -2.97 -8.89 -2.95
N GLN A 62 -2.15 -9.41 -2.04
CA GLN A 62 -0.69 -9.45 -2.21
C GLN A 62 -0.24 -10.30 -3.40
N SER A 63 -0.86 -11.46 -3.63
CA SER A 63 -0.49 -12.32 -4.77
C SER A 63 -0.79 -11.64 -6.10
N GLU A 64 -1.67 -10.65 -6.11
CA GLU A 64 -2.05 -9.88 -7.27
C GLU A 64 -1.21 -8.61 -7.48
N VAL A 65 -0.95 -7.86 -6.41
CA VAL A 65 -0.42 -6.49 -6.53
C VAL A 65 1.03 -6.36 -6.08
N SER A 66 1.63 -7.35 -5.40
CA SER A 66 3.02 -7.24 -4.95
C SER A 66 4.00 -7.00 -6.12
N GLU A 67 5.15 -6.43 -5.81
CA GLU A 67 6.22 -6.20 -6.80
C GLU A 67 6.61 -7.49 -7.55
N ARG A 68 6.73 -8.61 -6.81
CA ARG A 68 6.97 -9.93 -7.41
C ARG A 68 5.85 -10.38 -8.34
N ALA A 69 4.59 -10.14 -7.97
CA ALA A 69 3.45 -10.47 -8.82
C ALA A 69 3.46 -9.65 -10.13
N MET A 70 3.82 -8.37 -10.04
CA MET A 70 3.94 -7.48 -11.21
C MET A 70 5.02 -7.95 -12.18
N VAL A 71 6.22 -8.28 -11.68
CA VAL A 71 7.32 -8.79 -12.51
C VAL A 71 6.95 -10.13 -13.17
N ARG A 72 6.35 -11.06 -12.40
CA ARG A 72 5.87 -12.35 -12.94
C ARG A 72 4.87 -12.16 -14.08
N ARG A 73 3.93 -11.23 -13.93
CA ARG A 73 2.92 -10.92 -14.95
C ARG A 73 3.51 -10.23 -16.18
N ALA A 74 4.46 -9.33 -15.97
CA ALA A 74 5.18 -8.70 -17.07
C ALA A 74 5.91 -9.76 -17.92
N ALA A 75 6.63 -10.67 -17.26
CA ALA A 75 7.32 -11.78 -17.92
C ALA A 75 6.34 -12.68 -18.70
N ALA A 76 5.18 -13.01 -18.13
CA ALA A 76 4.14 -13.78 -18.82
C ALA A 76 3.54 -13.07 -20.05
N GLN A 77 3.66 -11.74 -20.13
CA GLN A 77 3.24 -10.91 -21.28
C GLN A 77 4.40 -10.61 -22.26
N GLY A 78 5.58 -11.23 -22.06
CA GLY A 78 6.75 -11.04 -22.90
C GLY A 78 7.38 -9.65 -22.76
N LEU A 79 7.20 -8.97 -21.62
CA LEU A 79 8.00 -7.79 -21.26
C LEU A 79 9.36 -8.25 -20.74
N VAL A 80 10.43 -7.65 -21.28
CA VAL A 80 11.80 -7.89 -20.80
C VAL A 80 12.05 -6.97 -19.61
N THR A 81 11.85 -7.49 -18.40
CA THR A 81 12.09 -6.79 -17.14
C THR A 81 12.52 -7.77 -16.05
N GLY A 82 13.60 -7.47 -15.33
CA GLY A 82 14.13 -8.30 -14.25
C GLY A 82 13.65 -7.85 -12.86
N SER A 83 13.20 -6.61 -12.74
CA SER A 83 12.84 -6.00 -11.46
C SER A 83 11.59 -5.12 -11.55
N PHE A 84 11.00 -4.81 -10.39
CA PHE A 84 9.86 -3.90 -10.34
C PHE A 84 10.23 -2.44 -10.69
N PRO A 85 11.39 -1.89 -10.26
CA PRO A 85 11.84 -0.58 -10.72
C PRO A 85 11.98 -0.48 -12.24
N GLU A 86 12.58 -1.49 -12.89
CA GLU A 86 12.67 -1.53 -14.36
C GLU A 86 11.29 -1.51 -15.03
N LEU A 87 10.34 -2.31 -14.52
CA LEU A 87 8.97 -2.32 -15.03
C LEU A 87 8.27 -0.97 -14.84
N LEU A 88 8.52 -0.29 -13.71
CA LEU A 88 7.99 1.05 -13.46
C LEU A 88 8.60 2.08 -14.42
N ASP A 89 9.90 2.00 -14.68
CA ASP A 89 10.56 2.89 -15.63
C ASP A 89 10.06 2.67 -17.07
N GLN A 90 9.77 1.42 -17.45
CA GLN A 90 9.10 1.11 -18.73
C GLN A 90 7.69 1.71 -18.81
N ALA A 91 6.92 1.66 -17.72
CA ALA A 91 5.58 2.26 -17.67
C ALA A 91 5.66 3.79 -17.77
N LEU A 92 6.63 4.42 -17.09
CA LEU A 92 6.87 5.86 -17.16
C LEU A 92 7.39 6.32 -18.52
N ALA A 93 8.10 5.45 -19.24
CA ALA A 93 8.49 5.66 -20.63
C ALA A 93 7.32 5.44 -21.62
N GLY A 94 6.15 5.01 -21.14
CA GLY A 94 4.93 4.87 -21.94
C GLY A 94 4.74 3.51 -22.61
N ASP A 95 5.46 2.45 -22.22
CA ASP A 95 5.16 1.10 -22.72
C ASP A 95 3.72 0.72 -22.34
N ALA A 96 2.89 0.50 -23.36
CA ALA A 96 1.45 0.30 -23.17
C ALA A 96 1.11 -0.93 -22.32
N ARG A 97 1.94 -2.00 -22.37
CA ARG A 97 1.72 -3.21 -21.57
C ARG A 97 2.11 -2.95 -20.12
N ALA A 98 3.23 -2.28 -19.88
CA ALA A 98 3.64 -1.90 -18.53
C ALA A 98 2.61 -0.95 -17.88
N VAL A 99 2.16 0.07 -18.61
CA VAL A 99 1.09 0.98 -18.16
C VAL A 99 -0.20 0.22 -17.82
N ALA A 100 -0.59 -0.76 -18.66
CA ALA A 100 -1.77 -1.57 -18.40
C ALA A 100 -1.67 -2.39 -17.10
N LEU A 101 -0.48 -2.93 -16.79
CA LEU A 101 -0.23 -3.63 -15.54
C LEU A 101 -0.39 -2.70 -14.32
N PHE A 102 0.16 -1.49 -14.37
CA PHE A 102 0.02 -0.52 -13.29
C PHE A 102 -1.42 -0.04 -13.12
N ARG A 103 -2.17 0.16 -14.22
CA ARG A 103 -3.62 0.45 -14.16
C ARG A 103 -4.42 -0.68 -13.54
N ARG A 104 -4.02 -1.95 -13.74
CA ARG A 104 -4.65 -3.10 -13.10
C ARG A 104 -4.32 -3.13 -11.60
N ARG A 105 -3.05 -2.87 -11.24
CA ARG A 105 -2.58 -2.77 -9.85
C ARG A 105 -3.35 -1.67 -9.10
N ALA A 106 -3.41 -0.46 -9.66
CA ALA A 106 -4.14 0.67 -9.10
C ALA A 106 -5.60 0.34 -8.80
N ARG A 107 -6.28 -0.39 -9.71
CA ARG A 107 -7.67 -0.80 -9.49
C ARG A 107 -7.85 -1.71 -8.28
N LEU A 108 -6.99 -2.71 -8.13
CA LEU A 108 -7.04 -3.63 -6.99
C LEU A 108 -6.67 -2.93 -5.67
N VAL A 109 -5.70 -2.02 -5.70
CA VAL A 109 -5.35 -1.20 -4.54
C VAL A 109 -6.52 -0.27 -4.17
N GLY A 110 -7.22 0.30 -5.15
CA GLY A 110 -8.40 1.13 -4.92
C GLY A 110 -9.57 0.36 -4.27
N ARG A 111 -9.77 -0.90 -4.65
CA ARG A 111 -10.71 -1.81 -3.95
C ARG A 111 -10.34 -2.01 -2.48
N ALA A 112 -9.05 -2.20 -2.20
CA ALA A 112 -8.57 -2.33 -0.83
C ALA A 112 -8.75 -1.02 -0.05
N ALA A 113 -8.45 0.13 -0.68
CA ALA A 113 -8.63 1.44 -0.09
C ALA A 113 -10.10 1.73 0.25
N ALA A 114 -11.04 1.38 -0.63
CA ALA A 114 -12.47 1.52 -0.38
C ALA A 114 -12.92 0.73 0.87
N LEU A 115 -12.48 -0.53 1.00
CA LEU A 115 -12.79 -1.34 2.17
C LEU A 115 -12.18 -0.78 3.45
N LEU A 116 -10.97 -0.24 3.38
CA LEU A 116 -10.31 0.38 4.53
C LEU A 116 -11.03 1.67 4.97
N LEU A 117 -11.49 2.49 4.00
CA LEU A 117 -12.30 3.67 4.29
C LEU A 117 -13.62 3.27 4.95
N ASP A 118 -14.36 2.33 4.37
CA ASP A 118 -15.64 1.88 4.94
C ASP A 118 -15.50 1.23 6.32
N MET A 119 -14.36 0.59 6.61
CA MET A 119 -14.14 -0.10 7.88
C MET A 119 -13.64 0.82 8.99
N PHE A 120 -12.82 1.82 8.67
CA PHE A 120 -12.15 2.66 9.67
C PHE A 120 -12.64 4.10 9.72
N ASP A 121 -13.31 4.58 8.66
CA ASP A 121 -13.72 5.98 8.47
C ASP A 121 -12.65 7.00 8.93
N PRO A 122 -11.40 6.89 8.41
CA PRO A 122 -10.31 7.74 8.86
C PRO A 122 -10.41 9.13 8.24
N GLU A 123 -9.80 10.14 8.87
CA GLU A 123 -9.66 11.47 8.24
C GLU A 123 -8.80 11.42 6.96
N VAL A 124 -7.93 10.40 6.84
CA VAL A 124 -7.11 10.17 5.67
C VAL A 124 -6.69 8.71 5.51
N LEU A 125 -6.66 8.25 4.27
CA LEU A 125 -5.94 7.08 3.83
C LEU A 125 -4.70 7.49 3.02
N VAL A 126 -3.52 7.26 3.58
CA VAL A 126 -2.23 7.48 2.91
C VAL A 126 -1.83 6.21 2.16
N VAL A 127 -1.58 6.32 0.86
CA VAL A 127 -1.14 5.20 0.02
C VAL A 127 0.36 5.28 -0.22
N VAL A 128 1.07 4.22 0.13
CA VAL A 128 2.47 3.98 -0.26
C VAL A 128 2.46 2.92 -1.36
N GLU A 129 2.40 3.38 -2.59
CA GLU A 129 2.39 2.53 -3.78
C GLU A 129 3.15 3.25 -4.89
N PRO A 130 4.29 2.72 -5.37
CA PRO A 130 5.15 3.43 -6.32
C PRO A 130 4.46 3.86 -7.63
N GLY A 131 3.48 3.08 -8.12
CA GLY A 131 2.68 3.45 -9.28
C GLY A 131 1.86 4.71 -9.02
N ALA A 132 1.00 4.71 -8.01
CA ALA A 132 0.19 5.86 -7.62
C ALA A 132 1.03 7.08 -7.19
N GLY A 133 2.23 6.87 -6.66
CA GLY A 133 3.15 7.95 -6.29
C GLY A 133 3.86 8.62 -7.47
N ARG A 134 4.03 7.93 -8.62
CA ARG A 134 4.77 8.45 -9.79
C ARG A 134 3.92 8.60 -11.05
N MET A 135 2.74 7.98 -11.11
CA MET A 135 1.84 7.96 -12.27
C MET A 135 0.47 8.53 -11.87
N PRO A 136 0.17 9.80 -12.19
CA PRO A 136 -1.09 10.45 -11.81
C PRO A 136 -2.35 9.69 -12.24
N GLU A 137 -2.30 9.02 -13.40
CA GLU A 137 -3.40 8.19 -13.90
C GLU A 137 -3.65 6.94 -13.07
N CYS A 138 -2.63 6.42 -12.37
CA CYS A 138 -2.79 5.30 -11.45
C CYS A 138 -3.46 5.77 -10.15
N LEU A 139 -3.07 6.93 -9.62
CA LEU A 139 -3.73 7.52 -8.46
C LEU A 139 -5.21 7.86 -8.78
N ALA A 140 -5.47 8.43 -9.95
CA ALA A 140 -6.83 8.70 -10.41
C ALA A 140 -7.64 7.41 -10.56
N GLY A 141 -7.05 6.35 -11.14
CA GLY A 141 -7.71 5.04 -11.26
C GLY A 141 -8.00 4.37 -9.91
N LEU A 142 -7.11 4.53 -8.94
CA LEU A 142 -7.32 4.08 -7.56
C LEU A 142 -8.51 4.81 -6.93
N ARG A 143 -8.52 6.14 -7.01
CA ARG A 143 -9.61 6.99 -6.48
C ARG A 143 -10.95 6.73 -7.16
N ALA A 144 -10.94 6.41 -8.45
CA ALA A 144 -12.16 6.01 -9.16
C ALA A 144 -12.76 4.71 -8.61
N GLU A 145 -11.94 3.72 -8.23
CA GLU A 145 -12.44 2.51 -7.56
C GLU A 145 -12.94 2.80 -6.14
N VAL A 146 -12.34 3.77 -5.44
CA VAL A 146 -12.86 4.25 -4.15
C VAL A 146 -14.23 4.87 -4.33
N ALA A 147 -14.38 5.83 -5.25
CA ALA A 147 -15.66 6.48 -5.56
C ALA A 147 -16.75 5.48 -5.94
N ALA A 148 -16.39 4.41 -6.64
CA ALA A 148 -17.35 3.42 -7.12
C ALA A 148 -17.77 2.38 -6.06
N ARG A 149 -17.06 2.28 -4.93
CA ARG A 149 -17.19 1.14 -4.01
C ARG A 149 -17.34 1.50 -2.55
N SER A 150 -16.72 2.59 -2.12
CA SER A 150 -16.86 3.06 -0.75
C SER A 150 -18.24 3.65 -0.56
N VAL A 151 -18.88 3.29 0.55
CA VAL A 151 -20.20 3.83 0.93
C VAL A 151 -20.04 5.09 1.77
N VAL A 152 -18.91 5.24 2.48
CA VAL A 152 -18.68 6.36 3.41
C VAL A 152 -17.85 7.50 2.79
N CYS A 153 -17.11 7.24 1.71
CA CYS A 153 -16.20 8.22 1.12
C CYS A 153 -16.87 9.05 0.03
N ASP A 154 -17.23 10.29 0.37
CA ASP A 154 -17.83 11.24 -0.57
C ASP A 154 -16.80 11.98 -1.45
N ASP A 155 -15.56 12.17 -0.95
CA ASP A 155 -14.49 12.88 -1.65
C ASP A 155 -13.16 12.08 -1.62
N PRO A 156 -12.95 11.18 -2.60
CA PRO A 156 -11.72 10.38 -2.70
C PRO A 156 -10.45 11.19 -2.97
N GLU A 157 -10.56 12.38 -3.58
CA GLU A 157 -9.42 13.25 -3.86
C GLU A 157 -8.81 13.78 -2.56
N ARG A 158 -9.67 14.13 -1.60
CA ARG A 158 -9.26 14.58 -0.27
C ARG A 158 -8.94 13.42 0.67
N ALA A 159 -9.73 12.35 0.64
CA ALA A 159 -9.59 11.23 1.57
C ALA A 159 -8.38 10.35 1.28
N VAL A 160 -8.00 10.19 0.00
CA VAL A 160 -6.91 9.30 -0.41
C VAL A 160 -5.74 10.10 -0.98
N VAL A 161 -4.61 10.07 -0.28
CA VAL A 161 -3.41 10.82 -0.65
C VAL A 161 -2.20 9.90 -0.83
N PRO A 162 -1.31 10.15 -1.81
CA PRO A 162 -0.05 9.45 -1.87
C PRO A 162 0.86 9.88 -0.71
N SER A 163 1.78 9.01 -0.29
CA SER A 163 2.80 9.39 0.69
C SER A 163 3.74 10.48 0.15
N SER A 164 4.00 11.49 0.97
CA SER A 164 4.99 12.54 0.69
C SER A 164 6.44 12.04 0.78
N PHE A 165 6.69 10.85 1.33
CA PHE A 165 8.02 10.27 1.49
C PHE A 165 8.41 9.33 0.34
N THR A 166 8.06 9.69 -0.89
CA THR A 166 8.29 8.84 -2.07
C THR A 166 9.78 8.48 -2.19
N GLY A 167 10.09 7.18 -2.28
CA GLY A 167 11.46 6.67 -2.34
C GLY A 167 12.20 6.59 -1.00
N SER A 168 11.67 7.16 0.08
CA SER A 168 12.28 7.13 1.42
C SER A 168 11.37 6.57 2.52
N VAL A 169 10.14 6.16 2.20
CA VAL A 169 9.13 5.69 3.17
C VAL A 169 9.69 4.68 4.17
N LEU A 170 10.43 3.65 3.72
CA LEU A 170 10.95 2.61 4.62
C LEU A 170 12.00 3.17 5.59
N ALA A 171 12.89 4.04 5.11
CA ALA A 171 13.89 4.70 5.95
C ALA A 171 13.23 5.64 6.96
N VAL A 172 12.26 6.43 6.52
CA VAL A 172 11.47 7.34 7.38
C VAL A 172 10.67 6.55 8.42
N ALA A 173 10.02 5.46 8.04
CA ALA A 173 9.26 4.62 8.96
C ALA A 173 10.17 3.97 10.02
N GLY A 174 11.35 3.46 9.63
CA GLY A 174 12.34 2.93 10.56
C GLY A 174 12.83 3.98 11.55
N ALA A 175 13.18 5.18 11.06
CA ALA A 175 13.59 6.29 11.90
C ALA A 175 12.47 6.76 12.84
N ALA A 176 11.23 6.81 12.37
CA ALA A 176 10.07 7.20 13.19
C ALA A 176 9.83 6.25 14.36
N VAL A 177 10.03 4.94 14.17
CA VAL A 177 9.94 3.95 15.26
C VAL A 177 11.07 4.16 16.28
N ALA A 178 12.30 4.37 15.82
CA ALA A 178 13.45 4.61 16.69
C ALA A 178 13.33 5.94 17.48
N LEU A 179 12.83 7.00 16.85
CA LEU A 179 12.57 8.27 17.51
C LEU A 179 11.33 8.21 18.42
N GLY A 180 10.34 7.39 18.08
CA GLY A 180 9.13 7.22 18.88
C GLY A 180 9.43 6.71 20.29
N SER A 181 10.37 5.77 20.45
CA SER A 181 10.80 5.32 21.78
C SER A 181 11.46 6.44 22.58
N LEU A 182 12.32 7.23 21.94
CA LEU A 182 12.95 8.40 22.57
C LEU A 182 11.92 9.46 22.98
N TYR A 183 10.93 9.76 22.13
CA TYR A 183 9.92 10.77 22.46
C TYR A 183 8.90 10.31 23.50
N THR A 184 8.70 8.99 23.64
CA THR A 184 7.79 8.45 24.66
C THR A 184 8.40 8.54 26.05
N ASP A 185 9.71 8.35 26.18
CA ASP A 185 10.44 8.48 27.44
C ASP A 185 11.83 9.12 27.21
N PRO A 186 11.89 10.46 27.09
CA PRO A 186 13.11 11.15 26.70
C PRO A 186 14.21 11.12 27.77
N LEU A 187 13.86 10.83 29.03
CA LEU A 187 14.79 10.75 30.15
C LEU A 187 15.04 9.31 30.63
N GLY A 188 14.36 8.33 30.02
CA GLY A 188 14.49 6.92 30.35
C GLY A 188 15.86 6.32 29.98
N PRO A 189 16.23 5.18 30.58
CA PRO A 189 17.45 4.47 30.21
C PRO A 189 17.36 3.98 28.76
N TRP A 190 18.33 4.35 27.94
CA TRP A 190 18.34 3.97 26.53
C TRP A 190 18.62 2.47 26.37
N PRO A 191 17.88 1.76 25.51
CA PRO A 191 18.24 0.39 25.17
C PRO A 191 19.64 0.40 24.52
N ALA A 192 20.54 -0.44 25.04
CA ALA A 192 21.83 -0.65 24.41
C ALA A 192 21.58 -1.10 22.97
N LEU A 193 22.09 -0.35 21.98
CA LEU A 193 22.04 -0.79 20.59
C LEU A 193 22.74 -2.15 20.53
N PRO A 194 22.07 -3.22 20.06
CA PRO A 194 22.76 -4.48 19.87
C PRO A 194 23.91 -4.22 18.91
N ALA A 195 25.11 -4.68 19.28
CA ALA A 195 26.25 -4.62 18.39
C ALA A 195 25.83 -5.31 17.08
N VAL A 196 25.86 -4.56 15.98
CA VAL A 196 25.57 -5.10 14.66
C VAL A 196 26.72 -6.05 14.33
N SER A 197 26.47 -7.35 14.43
CA SER A 197 27.34 -8.43 13.93
C SER A 197 26.97 -8.78 12.50
#